data_AF-A0A2G5IMZ1-F1
#
_entry.id   AF-A0A2G5IMZ1-F1
#
_cell.length_a   1.000
_cell.length_b   1.000
_cell.length_c   1.000
_cell.angle_alpha   90.00
_cell.angle_beta   90.00
_cell.angle_gamma   90.00
#
_symmetry.space_group_name_H-M   'P 1'
#
loop_
_entity.id
_entity.type
_entity.pdbx_description
1 polymer ?
#
loop_
_entity_poly.entity_id
_entity_poly.type
_entity_poly.pdbx_seq_one_letter_code
_entity_poly.pdbx_strand_id
1 'polypeptide(L)'
;MKTVSVGKSATDESPKVTSYTYTDRGQKLKETKANGNTVDYTYYLDGPVKTTTEKKSNGTTLVSSHTYAYDPNYDSTILRPGRWN
;
A
#
# COMPACT_ATOMS: atom_id res chain seq x y z
N MET A 1 -15.40 4.78 2.68
CA MET A 1 -15.01 3.78 1.66
C MET A 1 -14.97 4.46 0.30
N LYS A 2 -13.97 4.21 -0.54
CA LYS A 2 -13.88 4.71 -1.93
C LYS A 2 -13.82 3.56 -2.92
N THR A 3 -14.33 3.73 -4.12
CA THR A 3 -14.34 2.72 -5.18
C THR A 3 -13.80 3.29 -6.48
N VAL A 4 -13.10 2.46 -7.24
CA VAL A 4 -12.63 2.75 -8.59
C VAL A 4 -13.14 1.65 -9.51
N SER A 5 -13.81 2.03 -10.60
CA SER A 5 -14.38 1.10 -11.57
C SER A 5 -13.74 1.33 -12.92
N VAL A 6 -13.25 0.26 -13.55
CA VAL A 6 -12.64 0.29 -14.89
C VAL A 6 -13.33 -0.73 -15.78
N GLY A 7 -14.01 -0.26 -16.82
CA GLY A 7 -14.64 -1.08 -17.85
C GLY A 7 -14.06 -0.78 -19.24
N LYS A 8 -14.44 -1.60 -20.23
CA LYS A 8 -14.07 -1.41 -21.65
C LYS A 8 -14.71 -0.15 -22.24
N SER A 9 -15.84 0.29 -21.70
CA SER A 9 -16.56 1.50 -22.09
C SER A 9 -17.33 2.07 -20.88
N ALA A 10 -17.94 3.24 -21.05
CA ALA A 10 -18.78 3.86 -20.03
C ALA A 10 -20.04 3.03 -19.68
N THR A 11 -20.44 2.10 -20.55
CA THR A 11 -21.63 1.24 -20.38
C THR A 11 -21.25 -0.24 -20.24
N ASP A 12 -20.02 -0.53 -19.81
CA ASP A 12 -19.61 -1.90 -19.55
C ASP A 12 -20.49 -2.52 -18.46
N GLU A 13 -21.11 -3.67 -18.74
CA GLU A 13 -21.97 -4.40 -17.82
C GLU A 13 -21.16 -5.17 -16.75
N SER A 14 -19.85 -5.35 -16.95
CA SER A 14 -18.96 -6.07 -16.03
C SER A 14 -17.65 -5.30 -15.77
N PRO A 15 -17.72 -4.08 -15.21
CA PRO A 15 -16.53 -3.30 -14.90
C PRO A 15 -15.75 -3.97 -13.76
N LYS A 16 -14.42 -3.87 -13.83
CA LYS A 16 -13.55 -4.27 -12.73
C LYS A 16 -13.62 -3.22 -11.64
N VAL A 17 -14.16 -3.58 -10.48
CA VAL A 17 -14.30 -2.69 -9.33
C VAL A 17 -13.25 -3.00 -8.28
N THR A 18 -12.50 -1.99 -7.88
CA THR A 18 -11.59 -2.04 -6.72
C THR A 18 -12.10 -1.09 -5.65
N SER A 19 -12.10 -1.52 -4.39
CA SER A 19 -12.54 -0.70 -3.26
C SER A 19 -11.45 -0.48 -2.22
N TYR A 20 -11.54 0.64 -1.51
CA TYR A 20 -10.56 1.10 -0.54
C TYR A 20 -11.26 1.57 0.73
N THR A 21 -10.76 1.10 1.87
CA THR A 21 -11.02 1.70 3.19
C THR A 21 -9.77 2.46 3.63
N TYR A 22 -9.95 3.37 4.58
CA TYR A 22 -8.89 4.26 5.05
C TYR A 22 -8.86 4.28 6.58
N THR A 23 -7.68 4.51 7.13
CA THR A 23 -7.47 4.83 8.54
C THR A 23 -8.04 6.22 8.86
N ASP A 24 -8.15 6.56 10.14
CA ASP A 24 -8.56 7.90 10.58
C ASP A 24 -7.58 9.01 10.12
N ARG A 25 -6.33 8.62 9.80
CA ARG A 25 -5.30 9.51 9.21
C ARG A 25 -5.44 9.66 7.69
N GLY A 26 -6.45 9.06 7.06
CA GLY A 26 -6.66 9.09 5.61
C GLY A 26 -5.73 8.19 4.80
N GLN A 27 -5.00 7.27 5.44
CA GLN A 27 -4.10 6.32 4.78
C GLN A 27 -4.88 5.06 4.38
N LYS A 28 -4.51 4.35 3.31
CA LYS A 28 -5.23 3.14 2.88
C LYS A 28 -5.17 2.09 3.99
N LEU A 29 -6.31 1.60 4.47
CA LEU A 29 -6.34 0.52 5.47
C LEU A 29 -6.45 -0.83 4.77
N LYS A 30 -7.38 -0.95 3.83
CA LYS A 30 -7.63 -2.17 3.06
C LYS A 30 -7.99 -1.83 1.63
N GLU A 31 -7.42 -2.56 0.69
CA GLU A 31 -7.82 -2.60 -0.72
C GLU A 31 -8.52 -3.93 -1.01
N THR A 32 -9.64 -3.92 -1.72
CA THR A 32 -10.27 -5.13 -2.26
C THR A 32 -10.24 -5.03 -3.78
N LYS A 33 -9.43 -5.88 -4.41
CA LYS A 33 -9.21 -5.91 -5.87
C LYS A 33 -10.43 -6.51 -6.58
N ALA A 34 -10.56 -6.24 -7.87
CA ALA A 34 -11.64 -6.77 -8.70
C ALA A 34 -11.70 -8.31 -8.77
N ASN A 35 -10.60 -9.02 -8.51
CA ASN A 35 -10.58 -10.48 -8.42
C ASN A 35 -10.98 -11.01 -7.02
N GLY A 36 -11.41 -10.14 -6.11
CA GLY A 36 -11.80 -10.47 -4.74
C GLY A 36 -10.63 -10.59 -3.76
N ASN A 37 -9.37 -10.50 -4.20
CA ASN A 37 -8.24 -10.47 -3.28
C ASN A 37 -8.27 -9.19 -2.44
N THR A 38 -7.78 -9.30 -1.21
CA THR A 38 -7.68 -8.17 -0.29
C THR A 38 -6.23 -7.87 0.04
N VAL A 39 -5.85 -6.60 0.04
CA VAL A 39 -4.54 -6.12 0.52
C VAL A 39 -4.76 -5.33 1.80
N ASP A 40 -4.19 -5.80 2.91
CA ASP A 40 -4.14 -5.08 4.17
C ASP A 40 -2.85 -4.26 4.24
N TYR A 41 -2.94 -3.01 4.71
CA TYR A 41 -1.81 -2.09 4.85
C TYR A 41 -1.58 -1.75 6.32
N THR A 42 -0.31 -1.75 6.74
CA THR A 42 0.10 -1.17 8.02
C THR A 42 1.14 -0.09 7.80
N TYR A 43 1.31 0.78 8.79
CA TYR A 43 2.13 1.97 8.69
C TYR A 43 3.07 2.10 9.87
N TYR A 44 4.21 2.73 9.62
CA TYR A 44 5.03 3.31 10.67
C TYR A 44 4.33 4.54 11.28
N LEU A 45 4.82 4.97 12.44
CA LEU A 45 4.18 6.03 13.23
C LEU A 45 4.13 7.35 12.45
N ASP A 46 5.21 7.64 11.73
CA ASP A 46 5.45 8.81 10.90
C ASP A 46 4.75 8.75 9.52
N GLY A 47 4.13 7.61 9.19
CA GLY A 47 3.22 7.48 8.05
C GLY A 47 3.66 6.61 6.86
N PRO A 48 4.94 6.24 6.64
CA PRO A 48 5.31 5.29 5.59
C PRO A 48 4.67 3.92 5.78
N VAL A 49 4.46 3.20 4.68
CA VAL A 49 3.94 1.83 4.71
C VAL A 49 4.98 0.92 5.39
N LYS A 50 4.52 0.16 6.39
CA LYS A 50 5.32 -0.85 7.09
C LYS A 50 5.14 -2.23 6.48
N THR A 51 3.88 -2.65 6.27
CA THR A 51 3.58 -3.92 5.63
C THR A 51 2.45 -3.82 4.61
N THR A 52 2.50 -4.70 3.62
CA THR A 52 1.39 -5.01 2.73
C THR A 52 1.16 -6.50 2.72
N THR A 53 -0.06 -6.95 2.95
CA THR A 53 -0.40 -8.38 2.94
C THR A 53 -1.59 -8.62 2.03
N GLU A 54 -1.35 -9.31 0.91
CA GLU A 54 -2.40 -9.74 -0.01
C GLU A 54 -2.88 -11.16 0.33
N LYS A 55 -4.20 -11.31 0.42
CA LYS A 55 -4.88 -12.59 0.66
C LYS A 55 -5.95 -12.82 -0.40
N LYS A 56 -6.28 -14.09 -0.65
CA LYS A 56 -7.43 -14.44 -1.49
C LYS A 56 -8.74 -13.96 -0.86
N SER A 57 -9.81 -13.99 -1.65
CA SER A 57 -11.17 -13.63 -1.21
C SER A 57 -11.68 -14.42 0.01
N ASN A 58 -11.12 -15.62 0.26
CA ASN A 58 -11.42 -16.40 1.48
C ASN A 58 -10.81 -15.79 2.76
N GLY A 59 -10.02 -14.72 2.66
CA GLY A 59 -9.42 -14.00 3.78
C GLY A 59 -8.29 -14.72 4.51
N THR A 60 -7.97 -15.96 4.13
CA THR A 60 -7.05 -16.83 4.87
C THR A 60 -5.85 -17.26 4.05
N THR A 61 -6.01 -17.47 2.74
CA THR A 61 -4.90 -17.88 1.88
C THR A 61 -4.03 -16.68 1.53
N LEU A 62 -2.79 -16.68 2.02
CA LEU A 62 -1.78 -15.70 1.67
C LEU A 62 -1.43 -15.80 0.18
N VAL A 63 -1.45 -14.66 -0.50
CA VAL A 63 -0.98 -14.52 -1.89
C VAL A 63 0.41 -13.87 -1.91
N SER A 64 0.60 -12.83 -1.11
CA SER A 64 1.87 -12.12 -1.01
C SER A 64 1.96 -11.33 0.30
N SER A 65 3.17 -11.19 0.86
CA SER A 65 3.40 -10.30 2.00
C SER A 65 4.75 -9.61 1.85
N HIS A 66 4.78 -8.31 2.12
CA HIS A 66 6.00 -7.50 2.13
C HIS A 66 6.09 -6.71 3.42
N THR A 67 7.32 -6.59 3.93
CA THR A 67 7.69 -5.69 5.02
C THR A 67 8.75 -4.74 4.49
N TYR A 68 8.52 -3.44 4.63
CA TYR A 68 9.43 -2.41 4.14
C TYR A 68 10.32 -1.95 5.27
N ALA A 69 11.63 -1.94 5.04
CA ALA A 69 12.56 -1.28 5.96
C ALA A 69 12.40 0.24 5.80
N TYR A 70 12.36 0.94 6.93
CA TYR A 70 12.28 2.39 6.96
C TYR A 70 13.31 2.92 7.95
N ASP A 71 14.19 3.80 7.46
CA ASP A 71 15.15 4.53 8.26
C ASP A 71 14.76 6.02 8.23
N PRO A 72 14.15 6.56 9.31
CA PRO A 72 13.77 7.97 9.39
C PRO A 72 14.98 8.90 9.45
N ASN A 73 16.17 8.37 9.74
CA ASN A 73 17.37 9.11 10.06
C ASN A 73 18.49 8.84 9.05
N TYR A 74 18.18 8.54 7.78
CA TYR A 74 19.23 8.39 6.76
C TYR A 74 20.04 9.68 6.68
N ASP A 75 21.19 9.62 7.33
CA ASP A 75 21.89 10.74 7.90
C ASP A 75 22.42 11.64 6.78
N SER A 76 21.89 12.86 6.72
CA SER A 76 22.41 13.93 5.88
C SER A 76 23.76 14.49 6.36
N THR A 77 24.51 13.76 7.19
CA THR A 77 25.94 14.01 7.41
C THR A 77 26.80 13.07 6.55
N ILE A 78 26.88 13.40 5.26
CA ILE A 78 28.17 13.25 4.59
C ILE A 78 29.15 14.13 5.37
N LEU A 79 29.90 13.50 6.27
CA LEU A 79 31.19 13.99 6.72
C LEU A 79 32.00 14.25 5.45
N ARG A 80 32.18 15.52 5.07
CA ARG A 80 33.20 15.90 4.08
C ARG A 80 34.54 15.62 4.76
N PRO A 81 35.30 14.57 4.39
CA PRO A 81 36.65 14.45 4.89
C PRO A 81 37.42 15.64 4.30
N GLY A 82 38.13 16.34 5.17
CA GLY A 82 38.84 17.57 4.85
C GLY A 82 39.67 17.48 3.57
N ARG A 83 39.76 18.64 2.91
CA ARG A 83 40.93 19.07 2.15
C ARG A 83 42.21 18.45 2.76
N TRP A 84 42.89 17.60 2.01
CA TRP A 84 44.30 17.38 2.22
C TRP A 84 45.07 18.35 1.32
N ASN A 85 45.99 19.05 1.99
CA ASN A 85 47.00 19.92 1.43
C ASN A 85 48.03 19.11 0.65
#